data_AF-A0A0F2NZZ3-F1
#
_entry.id   AF-A0A0F2NZZ3-F1
#
_cell.length_a   1.000
_cell.length_b   1.000
_cell.length_c   1.000
_cell.angle_alpha   90.00
_cell.angle_beta   90.00
_cell.angle_gamma   90.00
#
_symmetry.space_group_name_H-M   'P 1'
#
loop_
_entity.id
_entity.type
_entity.pdbx_description
1 polymer ?
#
loop_
_entity_poly.entity_id
_entity_poly.type
_entity_poly.pdbx_seq_one_letter_code
_entity_poly.pdbx_strand_id
1 'polypeptide(L)' 'VEGEIYNRWGQKMFAWGNVNGYWDGKTLAGADAPDGTYFFIIKAEGIDGQQFFEKGTLSLIR' A
#
# COMPACT_ATOMS: atom_id res chain seq x y z
N VAL A 1 -4.20 -8.94 -7.77
CA VAL A 1 -3.26 -7.96 -7.20
C VAL A 1 -3.79 -7.55 -5.85
N GLU A 2 -2.98 -7.69 -4.83
CA GLU A 2 -3.25 -7.24 -3.47
C GLU A 2 -2.15 -6.25 -3.09
N GLY A 3 -2.52 -5.16 -2.44
CA GLY A 3 -1.55 -4.21 -1.94
C GLY A 3 -1.93 -3.69 -0.57
N GLU A 4 -0.92 -3.41 0.24
CA GLU A 4 -1.06 -3.02 1.62
C GLU A 4 -0.10 -1.87 1.94
N ILE A 5 -0.56 -0.91 2.73
CA ILE A 5 0.25 0.19 3.26
C ILE A 5 0.35 0.07 4.77
N TYR A 6 1.56 0.31 5.28
CA TYR A 6 1.87 0.31 6.70
C TYR A 6 2.55 1.62 7.10
N ASN A 7 2.27 2.09 8.31
CA ASN A 7 3.05 3.17 8.92
C ASN A 7 4.36 2.64 9.52
N ARG A 8 5.20 3.54 10.04
CA ARG A 8 6.49 3.20 10.66
C ARG A 8 6.42 2.30 11.90
N TRP A 9 5.23 2.10 12.47
CA TRP A 9 5.01 1.21 13.60
C TRP A 9 4.51 -0.18 13.17
N GLY A 10 4.44 -0.45 11.86
CA GLY A 10 3.93 -1.72 11.33
C GLY A 10 2.40 -1.84 11.40
N GLN A 11 1.68 -0.76 11.70
CA GLN A 11 0.23 -0.75 11.67
C GLN A 11 -0.26 -0.58 10.23
N LYS A 12 -1.21 -1.43 9.83
CA LYS A 12 -1.86 -1.37 8.52
C LYS A 12 -2.71 -0.10 8.40
N MET A 13 -2.40 0.71 7.40
CA MET A 13 -3.03 2.01 7.14
C MET A 13 -4.07 1.95 6.03
N PHE A 14 -3.87 1.03 5.08
CA PHE A 14 -4.74 0.83 3.93
C PHE A 14 -4.48 -0.53 3.27
N ALA A 15 -5.45 -1.06 2.54
CA ALA A 15 -5.27 -2.23 1.69
C ALA A 15 -6.25 -2.21 0.50
N TRP A 16 -5.84 -2.82 -0.61
CA TRP A 16 -6.65 -3.01 -1.81
C TRP A 16 -6.46 -4.41 -2.39
N GLY A 17 -7.45 -4.88 -3.15
CA GLY A 17 -7.49 -6.25 -3.71
C GLY A 17 -7.76 -6.31 -5.21
N ASN A 18 -7.58 -5.21 -5.95
CA ASN A 18 -7.77 -5.17 -7.39
C ASN A 18 -6.76 -4.25 -8.08
N VAL A 19 -6.62 -4.37 -9.40
CA VAL A 19 -5.59 -3.66 -10.18
C VAL A 19 -5.78 -2.14 -10.19
N ASN A 20 -7.01 -1.67 -9.95
CA ASN A 20 -7.36 -0.25 -9.90
C ASN A 20 -7.29 0.31 -8.47
N GLY A 21 -6.88 -0.50 -7.49
CA GLY A 21 -6.72 -0.08 -6.12
C GLY A 21 -5.47 0.76 -5.95
N TYR A 22 -5.60 1.86 -5.21
CA TYR A 22 -4.50 2.77 -4.91
C TYR A 22 -4.69 3.34 -3.52
N TRP A 23 -3.60 3.82 -2.94
CA TRP A 23 -3.64 4.60 -1.71
C TRP A 23 -3.48 6.08 -2.02
N ASP A 24 -4.42 6.89 -1.56
CA ASP A 24 -4.49 8.34 -1.79
C ASP A 24 -3.99 9.15 -0.59
N GLY A 25 -3.31 8.49 0.37
CA GLY A 25 -2.85 9.14 1.60
C GLY A 25 -3.92 9.21 2.70
N LYS A 26 -5.01 8.44 2.62
CA LYS A 26 -6.03 8.36 3.68
C LYS A 26 -5.96 7.07 4.48
N THR A 27 -6.21 7.17 5.78
CA THR A 27 -6.35 6.01 6.67
C THR A 27 -7.61 5.20 6.34
N LEU A 28 -7.71 3.97 6.85
CA LEU A 28 -8.94 3.14 6.77
C LEU A 28 -10.20 3.85 7.31
N ALA A 29 -10.05 4.83 8.19
CA ALA A 29 -11.16 5.64 8.73
C ALA A 29 -11.52 6.84 7.83
N GLY A 30 -10.88 7.01 6.67
CA GLY A 30 -11.07 8.14 5.75
C GLY A 30 -10.38 9.44 6.17
N ALA A 31 -9.78 9.47 7.36
CA ALA A 31 -8.96 10.59 7.81
C ALA A 31 -7.64 10.66 7.03
N ASP A 32 -7.14 11.87 6.87
CA ASP A 32 -5.83 12.13 6.28
C ASP A 32 -4.69 11.47 7.07
N ALA A 33 -3.82 10.74 6.37
CA ALA A 33 -2.63 10.18 6.98
C ALA A 33 -1.58 11.30 7.19
N PRO A 34 -0.84 11.27 8.31
CA PRO A 34 0.22 12.23 8.57
C PRO A 34 1.36 12.13 7.56
N ASP A 35 2.05 13.24 7.32
CA ASP A 35 3.29 13.25 6.53
C ASP A 35 4.34 12.33 7.15
N GLY A 36 5.12 11.65 6.31
CA GLY A 36 6.16 10.76 6.75
C GLY A 36 6.39 9.56 5.85
N THR A 37 7.21 8.62 6.33
CA THR A 37 7.56 7.41 5.60
C THR A 37 6.57 6.29 5.89
N TYR A 38 6.07 5.69 4.82
CA TYR A 38 5.20 4.53 4.79
C TYR A 38 5.88 3.38 4.05
N PHE A 39 5.32 2.19 4.23
CA PHE A 39 5.82 0.95 3.66
C PHE A 39 4.72 0.32 2.84
N PHE A 40 5.04 -0.15 1.64
CA PHE A 40 4.10 -0.90 0.82
C PHE A 40 4.54 -2.35 0.68
N ILE A 41 3.55 -3.23 0.58
CA ILE A 41 3.71 -4.63 0.16
C ILE A 41 2.69 -4.87 -0.95
N ILE A 42 3.12 -5.37 -2.10
CA ILE A 42 2.28 -5.68 -3.26
C ILE A 42 2.51 -7.14 -3.64
N LYS A 43 1.41 -7.88 -3.77
CA LYS A 43 1.36 -9.25 -4.29
C LYS A 43 0.57 -9.26 -5.58
N ALA A 44 1.11 -9.85 -6.63
CA ALA A 44 0.40 -9.95 -7.90
C ALA A 44 0.71 -11.29 -8.59
N GLU A 45 -0.21 -11.70 -9.45
CA GLU A 45 -0.02 -12.80 -10.38
C GLU A 45 -0.16 -12.23 -11.79
N GLY A 46 0.88 -12.44 -12.60
CA GLY A 46 0.88 -12.10 -14.02
C GLY A 46 -0.07 -13.00 -14.81
N ILE A 47 -0.43 -12.58 -16.01
CA ILE A 47 -1.31 -13.35 -16.90
C ILE A 47 -0.66 -14.71 -17.29
N ASP A 48 0.66 -14.78 -17.24
CA ASP A 48 1.49 -15.96 -17.43
C ASP A 48 1.61 -16.85 -16.17
N GLY A 49 0.94 -16.50 -15.08
CA GLY A 49 1.01 -17.20 -13.79
C GLY A 49 2.24 -16.81 -12.95
N GLN A 50 3.08 -15.88 -13.41
CA GLN A 50 4.24 -15.44 -12.66
C GLN A 50 3.81 -14.69 -11.39
N GLN A 51 4.32 -15.12 -10.23
CA GLN A 51 4.05 -14.47 -8.96
C GLN A 51 5.03 -13.32 -8.73
N PHE A 52 4.50 -12.17 -8.31
CA PHE A 52 5.25 -10.97 -7.95
C PHE A 52 5.03 -10.65 -6.48
N PHE A 53 6.13 -10.32 -5.79
CA PHE A 53 6.13 -9.92 -4.40
C PHE A 53 7.04 -8.70 -4.24
N GLU A 54 6.45 -7.52 -4.37
CA GLU A 54 7.16 -6.24 -4.32
C GLU A 54 6.95 -5.57 -2.97
N LYS A 55 8.01 -4.95 -2.43
CA LYS A 55 7.94 -4.20 -1.19
C LYS A 55 8.91 -3.04 -1.21
N GLY A 56 8.56 -1.98 -0.49
CA GLY A 56 9.42 -0.81 -0.42
C GLY A 56 8.88 0.24 0.52
N THR A 57 9.49 1.41 0.43
CA THR A 57 9.10 2.59 1.19
C THR A 57 8.59 3.67 0.25
N LEU A 58 7.75 4.54 0.78
CA LEU A 58 7.33 5.76 0.11
C LEU A 58 7.24 6.89 1.13
N SER A 59 7.48 8.12 0.69
CA SER A 59 7.34 9.32 1.50
C SER A 59 6.08 10.07 1.12
N LEU A 60 5.19 10.28 2.09
CA LEU A 60 4.04 11.16 1.96
C LEU A 60 4.45 12.57 2.39
N ILE A 61 4.34 13.52 1.46
CA ILE A 61 4.74 14.93 1.61
C ILE A 61 3.55 15.79 1.15
N ARG A 62 3.33 16.94 1.80
CA ARG A 62 2.32 17.94 1.44
C ARG A 62 2.94 19.27 1.01
#